data_AF-A0A8X6MDF0-F1
#
_entry.id   AF-A0A8X6MDF0-F1
#
_cell.length_a   1.000
_cell.length_b   1.000
_cell.length_c   1.000
_cell.angle_alpha   90.00
_cell.angle_beta   90.00
_cell.angle_gamma   90.00
#
_symmetry.space_group_name_H-M   'P 1'
#
loop_
_entity.id
_entity.type
_entity.pdbx_description
1 polymer ?
#
loop_
_entity_poly.entity_id
_entity_poly.type
_entity_poly.pdbx_seq_one_letter_code
_entity_poly.pdbx_strand_id
1 'polypeptide(L)'
;MKDGSKEFKCPVAIEFYNKIMGGVDLADQMTNVYELDRKSCKWWKKVFFRLLMSAVVNSWIAYFELKYRKIPLLDLIVPLAEALMSSGKLNAQYQRRGGTGRPSKTSRSLLNVGDHLPHSNNKNTTAVP
;
A
#
# COMPACT_ATOMS: atom_id res chain seq x y z
N MET A 1 15.60 20.07 54.54
CA MET A 1 14.65 19.15 53.87
C MET A 1 13.46 19.99 53.44
N LYS A 2 13.12 20.01 52.14
CA LYS A 2 11.96 20.77 51.63
C LYS A 2 10.76 19.85 51.75
N ASP A 3 9.85 20.14 52.68
CA ASP A 3 8.57 19.45 52.82
C ASP A 3 7.71 19.76 51.59
N GLY A 4 7.81 18.88 50.59
CA GLY A 4 7.27 19.03 49.24
C GLY A 4 5.84 18.52 49.07
N SER A 5 5.01 18.57 50.10
CA SER A 5 3.64 18.04 50.10
C SER A 5 2.62 19.15 50.36
N LYS A 6 2.58 20.16 49.49
CA LYS A 6 1.36 20.96 49.32
C LYS A 6 0.52 20.32 48.22
N GLU A 7 -0.50 19.56 48.63
CA GLU A 7 -1.55 19.10 47.72
C GLU A 7 -2.44 20.29 47.34
N PHE A 8 -2.42 20.66 46.07
CA PHE A 8 -3.35 21.64 45.52
C PHE A 8 -4.50 20.91 44.85
N LYS A 9 -5.73 21.24 45.25
CA LYS A 9 -6.92 20.74 44.57
C LYS A 9 -6.91 21.24 43.12
N CYS A 10 -6.86 20.32 42.16
CA CYS A 10 -6.89 20.65 40.75
C CYS A 10 -8.18 21.44 40.43
N PRO A 11 -8.10 22.62 39.80
CA PRO A 11 -9.27 23.32 39.29
C PRO A 11 -10.05 22.44 38.32
N VAL A 12 -11.39 22.45 38.43
CA VAL A 12 -12.28 21.65 37.58
C VAL A 12 -12.03 21.87 36.09
N ALA A 13 -11.68 23.11 35.69
CA ALA A 13 -11.35 23.44 34.31
C ALA A 13 -10.12 22.68 33.79
N ILE A 14 -9.08 22.52 34.63
CA ILE A 14 -7.85 21.81 34.26
C ILE A 14 -8.11 20.30 34.20
N GLU A 15 -8.89 19.77 35.14
CA GLU A 15 -9.32 18.36 35.12
C GLU A 15 -10.11 18.02 33.85
N PHE A 16 -11.07 18.88 33.48
CA PHE A 16 -11.86 18.72 32.26
C PHE A 16 -10.99 18.76 30.99
N TYR A 17 -10.05 19.71 30.91
CA TYR A 17 -9.11 19.80 29.79
C TYR A 17 -8.28 18.52 29.67
N ASN A 18 -7.63 18.09 30.75
CA ASN A 18 -6.79 16.89 30.76
C ASN A 18 -7.56 15.63 30.37
N LYS A 19 -8.86 15.57 30.70
CA LYS A 19 -9.72 14.44 30.33
C LYS A 19 -9.98 14.34 28.82
N ILE A 20 -10.00 15.46 28.10
CA ILE A 20 -10.46 15.51 26.69
C ILE A 20 -9.32 15.79 25.71
N MET A 21 -8.23 16.43 26.15
CA MET A 21 -7.14 16.90 25.27
C MET A 21 -6.50 15.82 24.40
N GLY A 22 -6.52 14.55 24.83
CA GLY A 22 -5.87 13.43 24.12
C GLY A 22 -6.62 12.89 22.90
N GLY A 23 -7.78 13.47 22.53
CA GLY A 23 -8.59 12.96 21.42
C GLY A 23 -7.84 12.95 20.07
N VAL A 24 -7.06 13.99 19.79
CA VAL A 24 -6.29 14.11 18.53
C VAL A 24 -5.14 13.12 18.49
N ASP A 25 -4.37 13.02 19.59
CA ASP A 25 -3.24 12.09 19.69
C ASP A 25 -3.72 10.63 19.58
N LEU A 26 -4.87 10.32 20.16
CA LEU A 26 -5.49 9.00 20.05
C LEU A 26 -5.89 8.69 18.60
N ALA A 27 -6.47 9.65 17.88
CA ALA A 27 -6.84 9.48 16.48
C ALA A 27 -5.61 9.29 15.57
N ASP A 28 -4.53 10.03 15.81
CA ASP A 28 -3.26 9.87 15.07
C ASP A 28 -2.62 8.52 15.39
N GLN A 29 -2.61 8.12 16.68
CA GLN A 29 -2.12 6.80 17.10
C GLN A 29 -2.86 5.67 16.40
N MET A 30 -4.21 5.72 16.37
CA MET A 30 -5.04 4.71 15.70
C MET A 30 -4.78 4.63 14.20
N THR A 31 -4.59 5.77 13.55
CA THR A 31 -4.28 5.85 12.11
C THR A 31 -2.89 5.27 11.81
N ASN A 32 -1.93 5.41 12.74
CA ASN A 32 -0.56 4.92 12.59
C ASN A 32 -0.38 3.43 12.90
N VAL A 33 -1.33 2.76 13.60
CA VAL A 33 -1.21 1.32 13.94
C VAL A 33 -1.05 0.45 12.68
N TYR A 34 -1.76 0.78 11.61
CA TYR A 34 -1.67 0.11 10.30
C TYR A 34 -1.24 1.09 9.22
N GLU A 35 -0.13 1.80 9.46
CA GLU A 35 0.37 2.83 8.55
C GLU A 35 0.58 2.26 7.12
N LEU A 36 -0.05 2.91 6.14
CA LEU A 36 0.08 2.56 4.72
C LEU A 36 1.19 3.36 4.01
N ASP A 37 2.11 3.96 4.76
CA ASP A 37 3.14 4.81 4.17
C ASP A 37 4.08 3.98 3.29
N ARG A 38 4.23 4.43 2.06
CA ARG A 38 5.06 3.79 1.04
C ARG A 38 6.00 4.84 0.48
N LYS A 39 7.30 4.50 0.43
CA LYS A 39 8.31 5.36 -0.21
C LYS A 39 7.84 5.78 -1.59
N SER A 40 7.62 7.09 -1.77
CA SER A 40 7.19 7.64 -3.05
C SER A 40 7.78 9.03 -3.27
N CYS A 41 8.19 9.32 -4.51
CA CYS A 41 8.68 10.64 -4.90
C CYS A 41 7.56 11.70 -4.92
N LYS A 42 6.29 11.30 -4.89
CA LYS A 42 5.12 12.19 -4.95
C LYS A 42 4.53 12.36 -3.56
N TRP A 43 4.68 13.55 -2.96
CA TRP A 43 4.23 13.86 -1.60
C TRP A 43 2.72 13.67 -1.37
N TRP A 44 1.89 13.95 -2.38
CA TRP A 44 0.43 13.87 -2.25
C TRP A 44 -0.07 12.46 -1.95
N LYS A 45 0.69 11.41 -2.34
CA LYS A 45 0.33 10.02 -2.05
C LYS A 45 0.31 9.75 -0.54
N LYS A 46 1.25 10.35 0.20
CA LYS A 46 1.28 10.24 1.66
C LYS A 46 0.02 10.83 2.28
N VAL A 47 -0.42 11.99 1.78
CA VAL A 47 -1.68 12.63 2.22
C VAL A 47 -2.88 11.76 1.88
N PHE A 48 -2.94 11.20 0.66
CA PHE A 48 -4.02 10.32 0.25
C PHE A 48 -4.14 9.08 1.17
N PHE A 49 -3.04 8.37 1.43
CA PHE A 49 -3.07 7.19 2.30
C PHE A 49 -3.40 7.53 3.75
N ARG A 50 -2.96 8.69 4.25
CA ARG A 50 -3.35 9.21 5.56
C ARG A 50 -4.87 9.39 5.65
N LEU A 51 -5.47 10.07 4.67
CA LEU A 51 -6.93 10.29 4.61
C LEU A 51 -7.71 8.98 4.47
N LEU A 52 -7.22 8.06 3.65
CA LEU A 52 -7.81 6.74 3.49
C LEU A 52 -7.84 5.97 4.82
N MET A 53 -6.73 5.98 5.57
CA MET A 53 -6.67 5.32 6.87
C MET A 53 -7.59 5.99 7.90
N SER A 54 -7.65 7.32 7.92
CA SER A 54 -8.61 8.03 8.78
C SER A 54 -10.06 7.67 8.45
N ALA A 55 -10.41 7.52 7.16
CA ALA A 55 -11.75 7.07 6.75
C ALA A 55 -12.06 5.64 7.23
N VAL A 56 -11.07 4.74 7.18
CA VAL A 56 -11.21 3.37 7.69
C VAL A 56 -11.42 3.36 9.20
N VAL A 57 -10.61 4.10 9.97
CA VAL A 57 -10.76 4.21 11.43
C VAL A 57 -12.13 4.81 11.79
N ASN A 58 -12.57 5.84 11.08
CA ASN A 58 -13.91 6.42 11.29
C ASN A 58 -15.03 5.41 10.99
N SER A 59 -14.90 4.61 9.92
CA SER A 59 -15.87 3.55 9.61
C SER A 59 -15.90 2.46 10.68
N TRP A 60 -14.76 2.16 11.30
CA TRP A 60 -14.66 1.22 12.41
C TRP A 60 -15.36 1.73 13.67
N ILE A 61 -15.18 3.02 14.01
CA ILE A 61 -15.90 3.68 15.10
C ILE A 61 -17.41 3.64 14.83
N ALA A 62 -17.84 4.01 13.63
CA ALA A 62 -19.26 3.95 13.24
C ALA A 62 -19.83 2.51 13.31
N TYR A 63 -19.05 1.51 12.91
CA TYR A 63 -19.45 0.11 13.02
C TYR A 63 -19.68 -0.30 14.48
N PHE A 64 -18.84 0.16 15.40
CA PHE A 64 -19.02 -0.07 16.83
C PHE A 64 -20.28 0.57 17.39
N GLU A 65 -20.53 1.82 17.03
CA GLU A 65 -21.72 2.55 17.49
C GLU A 65 -23.01 1.89 17.00
N LEU A 66 -23.01 1.35 15.77
CA LEU A 66 -24.20 0.74 15.17
C LEU A 66 -24.43 -0.72 15.59
N LYS A 67 -23.38 -1.50 15.81
CA LYS A 67 -23.48 -2.95 16.06
C LYS A 67 -23.18 -3.36 17.50
N TYR A 68 -22.74 -2.44 18.35
CA TYR A 68 -22.31 -2.67 19.74
C TYR A 68 -21.33 -3.85 19.90
N ARG A 69 -20.60 -4.19 18.83
CA ARG A 69 -19.63 -5.28 18.78
C ARG A 69 -18.23 -4.71 18.64
N LYS A 70 -17.39 -5.00 19.63
CA LYS A 70 -15.96 -4.66 19.57
C LYS A 70 -15.25 -5.74 18.76
N ILE A 71 -14.80 -5.36 17.58
CA ILE A 71 -13.93 -6.13 16.69
C ILE A 71 -12.60 -5.39 16.60
N PRO A 72 -11.43 -6.04 16.63
CA PRO A 72 -10.17 -5.34 16.43
C PRO A 72 -10.15 -4.71 15.03
N LEU A 73 -9.39 -3.61 14.87
CA LEU A 73 -9.34 -2.85 13.62
C LEU A 73 -8.89 -3.71 12.42
N LEU A 74 -7.98 -4.66 12.64
CA LEU A 74 -7.52 -5.59 11.60
C LEU A 74 -8.64 -6.45 11.03
N ASP A 75 -9.57 -6.90 11.88
CA ASP A 75 -10.72 -7.72 11.47
C ASP A 75 -11.73 -6.94 10.62
N LEU A 76 -11.65 -5.61 10.63
CA LEU A 76 -12.36 -4.77 9.67
C LEU A 76 -11.53 -4.59 8.37
N ILE A 77 -10.23 -4.33 8.50
CA ILE A 77 -9.35 -4.01 7.37
C ILE A 77 -9.20 -5.19 6.41
N VAL A 78 -9.02 -6.41 6.91
CA VAL A 78 -8.76 -7.59 6.06
C VAL A 78 -9.95 -7.89 5.14
N PRO A 79 -11.20 -8.06 5.66
CA PRO A 79 -12.36 -8.28 4.80
C PRO A 79 -12.65 -7.08 3.88
N LEU A 80 -12.40 -5.86 4.35
CA LEU A 80 -12.55 -4.65 3.53
C LEU A 80 -11.60 -4.68 2.33
N ALA A 81 -10.33 -5.03 2.55
CA ALA A 81 -9.35 -5.15 1.48
C ALA A 81 -9.73 -6.26 0.48
N GLU A 82 -10.19 -7.41 0.97
CA GLU A 82 -10.67 -8.51 0.12
C GLU A 82 -11.87 -8.11 -0.73
N ALA A 83 -12.85 -7.42 -0.15
CA ALA A 83 -14.02 -6.91 -0.85
C ALA A 83 -13.63 -5.88 -1.92
N LEU A 84 -12.73 -4.95 -1.59
CA LEU A 84 -12.23 -3.95 -2.52
C LEU A 84 -11.44 -4.58 -3.68
N MET A 85 -10.59 -5.57 -3.40
CA MET A 85 -9.87 -6.31 -4.44
C MET A 85 -10.83 -7.08 -5.36
N SER A 86 -11.85 -7.71 -4.79
CA SER A 86 -12.85 -8.46 -5.54
C SER A 86 -13.67 -7.54 -6.46
N SER A 87 -14.14 -6.41 -5.94
CA SER A 87 -14.83 -5.38 -6.73
C SER A 87 -13.92 -4.79 -7.81
N GLY A 88 -12.65 -4.53 -7.48
CA GLY A 88 -11.66 -4.02 -8.43
C GLY A 88 -11.42 -4.96 -9.61
N LYS A 89 -11.37 -6.29 -9.39
CA LYS A 89 -11.20 -7.27 -10.48
C LYS A 89 -12.35 -7.25 -11.47
N LEU A 90 -13.58 -7.07 -11.01
CA LEU A 90 -14.77 -7.02 -11.87
C LEU A 90 -14.83 -5.72 -12.68
N ASN A 91 -14.40 -4.62 -12.08
CA ASN A 91 -14.48 -3.28 -12.67
C ASN A 91 -13.19 -2.86 -13.41
N ALA A 92 -12.14 -3.68 -13.39
CA ALA A 92 -10.87 -3.38 -14.02
C ALA A 92 -10.99 -3.43 -15.54
N GLN A 93 -11.26 -2.28 -16.17
CA GLN A 93 -11.10 -2.09 -17.61
C GLN A 93 -9.65 -1.79 -18.01
N TYR A 94 -8.70 -1.84 -17.07
CA TYR A 94 -7.28 -1.60 -17.34
C TYR A 94 -6.65 -2.79 -18.06
N GLN A 95 -6.59 -2.71 -19.39
CA GLN A 95 -5.65 -3.50 -20.18
C GLN A 95 -4.24 -3.13 -19.70
N ARG A 96 -3.47 -4.11 -19.19
CA ARG A 96 -2.04 -3.86 -18.99
C ARG A 96 -1.49 -3.40 -20.33
N ARG A 97 -0.99 -2.16 -20.42
CA ARG A 97 -0.15 -1.78 -21.56
C ARG A 97 0.95 -2.83 -21.64
N GLY A 98 0.93 -3.65 -22.69
CA GLY A 98 1.97 -4.65 -22.97
C GLY A 98 3.31 -3.97 -22.75
N GLY A 99 4.12 -4.55 -21.87
CA GLY A 99 5.16 -3.81 -21.17
C GLY A 99 6.11 -3.08 -22.11
N THR A 100 6.50 -1.87 -21.72
CA THR A 100 7.85 -1.37 -21.97
C THR A 100 8.82 -2.22 -21.16
N GLY A 101 8.99 -3.48 -21.58
CA GLY A 101 10.00 -4.41 -21.13
C GLY A 101 10.98 -4.69 -22.26
N ARG A 102 12.10 -5.33 -21.92
CA ARG A 102 13.17 -5.71 -22.84
C ARG A 102 12.59 -6.41 -24.09
N PRO A 103 12.92 -5.96 -25.31
CA PRO A 103 12.40 -6.59 -26.52
C PRO A 103 12.77 -8.08 -26.53
N SER A 104 11.83 -8.90 -27.02
CA SER A 104 12.06 -10.32 -27.29
C SER A 104 13.37 -10.49 -28.07
N LYS A 105 14.13 -11.55 -27.77
CA LYS A 105 15.42 -11.84 -28.44
C LYS A 105 15.30 -12.05 -29.96
N THR A 106 14.10 -12.01 -30.52
CA THR A 106 13.84 -12.12 -31.97
C THR A 106 14.27 -10.87 -32.76
N SER A 107 14.61 -9.74 -32.12
CA SER A 107 15.03 -8.51 -32.81
C SER A 107 16.54 -8.24 -32.79
N ARG A 108 17.38 -9.27 -32.63
CA ARG A 108 18.80 -9.18 -33.03
C ARG A 108 19.00 -9.76 -34.42
N SER A 109 18.32 -9.20 -35.42
CA SER A 109 18.96 -9.09 -36.72
C SER A 109 19.99 -7.98 -36.56
N LEU A 110 21.25 -8.37 -36.31
CA LEU A 110 22.39 -7.48 -36.48
C LEU A 110 22.44 -7.16 -37.97
N LEU A 111 21.73 -6.11 -38.39
CA LEU A 111 21.70 -5.61 -39.76
C LEU A 111 23.07 -5.09 -40.25
N ASN A 112 24.19 -5.46 -39.62
CA ASN A 112 25.56 -5.18 -40.09
C ASN A 112 26.63 -6.17 -39.58
N VAL A 113 26.27 -7.31 -39.00
CA VAL A 113 27.26 -8.36 -38.69
C VAL A 113 26.73 -9.65 -39.30
N GLY A 114 27.36 -10.10 -40.38
CA GLY A 114 27.05 -11.40 -40.99
C GLY A 114 27.19 -12.52 -39.96
N ASP A 115 26.36 -13.56 -40.10
CA ASP A 115 26.39 -14.72 -39.21
C ASP A 115 27.80 -15.34 -39.21
N HIS A 116 28.48 -15.23 -38.07
CA HIS A 116 29.81 -15.78 -37.84
C HIS A 116 29.76 -17.26 -37.43
N LEU A 117 28.60 -17.91 -37.54
CA LEU A 117 28.49 -19.34 -37.31
C LEU A 117 29.01 -20.10 -38.54
N PRO A 118 29.95 -21.05 -38.37
CA PRO A 118 30.44 -21.85 -39.48
C PRO A 118 29.30 -22.69 -40.07
N HIS A 119 29.08 -22.56 -41.39
CA HIS A 119 28.17 -23.43 -42.11
C HIS A 119 28.77 -24.85 -42.16
N SER A 120 28.02 -25.83 -41.66
CA SER A 120 28.35 -27.24 -41.87
C SER A 120 28.18 -27.56 -43.35
N ASN A 121 29.30 -27.65 -44.07
CA ASN A 121 29.32 -27.90 -45.51
C ASN A 121 29.16 -29.41 -45.75
N ASN A 122 27.93 -29.92 -45.75
CA ASN A 122 27.69 -31.32 -46.04
C ASN A 122 27.64 -31.55 -47.56
N LYS A 123 28.82 -31.62 -48.20
CA LYS A 123 28.96 -31.95 -49.63
C LYS A 123 28.93 -33.47 -49.85
N ASN A 124 27.76 -34.07 -49.65
CA ASN A 124 27.51 -35.45 -50.08
C ASN A 124 26.28 -35.50 -50.99
N THR A 125 26.36 -34.94 -52.21
CA THR A 125 25.46 -35.36 -53.29
C THR A 125 26.06 -35.04 -54.66
N THR A 126 25.86 -35.99 -55.57
CA THR A 126 26.11 -36.03 -57.03
C THR A 126 27.49 -36.50 -57.50
N ALA A 127 27.68 -37.82 -57.49
CA ALA A 127 28.47 -38.51 -58.53
C ALA A 127 27.49 -39.32 -59.39
N VAL A 128 27.16 -38.81 -60.59
CA VAL A 128 26.68 -39.53 -61.79
C VAL A 128 26.94 -38.57 -62.96
N PRO A 129 27.38 -38.99 -64.17
CA PRO A 129 27.44 -40.35 -64.73
C PRO A 129 28.80 -41.04 -64.69
#